data_AF-A0A1H0VWV7-F1
#
_entry.id   AF-A0A1H0VWV7-F1
#
_cell.length_a   1.000
_cell.length_b   1.000
_cell.length_c   1.000
_cell.angle_alpha   90.00
_cell.angle_beta   90.00
_cell.angle_gamma   90.00
#
_symmetry.space_group_name_H-M   'P 1'
#
loop_
_entity.id
_entity.type
_entity.pdbx_description
1 polymer ?
#
loop_
_entity_poly.entity_id
_entity_poly.type
_entity_poly.pdbx_seq_one_letter_code
_entity_poly.pdbx_strand_id
1 'polypeptide(L)'
;MRYATMMKILSFAMTLLTIQGCAYNISEIDLRKYDDECVRECSKIYSDCISGGSAVGFMTETLRGCKEAFVVCTRTCPVKQ
;
A
#
# COMPACT_ATOMS: atom_id res chain seq x y z
N MET A 1 -45.53 -2.74 -12.53
CA MET A 1 -44.64 -3.40 -11.56
C MET A 1 -43.29 -3.88 -12.13
N ARG A 2 -43.11 -4.10 -13.45
CA ARG A 2 -41.84 -4.58 -14.03
C ARG A 2 -40.66 -3.58 -13.95
N TYR A 3 -40.93 -2.27 -14.01
CA TYR A 3 -39.89 -1.23 -14.02
C TYR A 3 -39.14 -1.10 -12.68
N ALA A 4 -39.83 -1.30 -11.55
CA ALA A 4 -39.22 -1.25 -10.23
C ALA A 4 -38.22 -2.40 -9.99
N THR A 5 -38.50 -3.59 -10.54
CA THR A 5 -37.59 -4.75 -10.49
C THR A 5 -36.36 -4.52 -11.36
N MET A 6 -36.55 -3.93 -12.54
CA MET A 6 -35.47 -3.62 -13.49
C MET A 6 -34.54 -2.52 -12.95
N MET A 7 -35.09 -1.51 -12.26
CA MET A 7 -34.33 -0.44 -11.63
C MET A 7 -33.49 -0.95 -10.44
N LYS A 8 -34.00 -1.91 -9.66
CA LYS A 8 -33.25 -2.57 -8.57
C LYS A 8 -32.07 -3.38 -9.08
N ILE A 9 -32.23 -4.09 -10.20
CA ILE A 9 -31.14 -4.86 -10.83
C ILE A 9 -30.06 -3.92 -11.36
N LEU A 10 -30.46 -2.81 -11.98
CA LEU A 10 -29.52 -1.82 -12.51
C LEU A 10 -28.72 -1.14 -11.37
N SER A 11 -29.39 -0.80 -10.26
CA SER A 11 -28.72 -0.25 -9.08
C SER A 11 -27.73 -1.23 -8.46
N PHE A 12 -28.08 -2.52 -8.38
CA PHE A 12 -27.18 -3.55 -7.84
C PHE A 12 -25.94 -3.77 -8.73
N ALA A 13 -26.11 -3.74 -10.06
CA ALA A 13 -25.02 -3.83 -11.01
C ALA A 13 -24.06 -2.63 -10.92
N MET A 14 -24.59 -1.42 -10.71
CA MET A 14 -23.77 -0.21 -10.55
C MET A 14 -22.92 -0.26 -9.28
N THR A 15 -23.45 -0.80 -8.17
CA THR A 15 -22.69 -0.95 -6.92
C THR A 15 -21.54 -1.95 -7.07
N LEU A 16 -21.77 -3.08 -7.75
CA LEU A 16 -20.73 -4.10 -7.98
C LEU A 16 -19.53 -3.57 -8.79
N LEU A 17 -19.77 -2.67 -9.74
CA LEU A 17 -18.71 -2.05 -10.56
C LEU A 17 -17.79 -1.13 -9.73
N THR A 18 -18.27 -0.53 -8.64
CA THR A 18 -17.45 0.35 -7.80
C THR A 18 -16.45 -0.39 -6.89
N ILE A 19 -16.66 -1.69 -6.65
CA ILE A 19 -15.82 -2.50 -5.74
C ILE A 19 -14.52 -2.96 -6.43
N GLN A 20 -14.49 -2.99 -7.78
CA GLN A 20 -13.29 -3.41 -8.53
C GLN A 20 -12.16 -2.39 -8.49
N GLY A 21 -12.44 -1.13 -8.13
CA GLY A 21 -11.43 -0.07 -7.97
C GLY A 21 -10.67 -0.11 -6.63
N CYS A 22 -11.11 -0.91 -5.66
CA CYS A 22 -10.49 -0.99 -4.33
C CYS A 22 -9.45 -2.12 -4.20
N ALA A 23 -9.28 -2.96 -5.23
CA ALA A 23 -8.26 -4.00 -5.25
C ALA A 23 -6.91 -3.44 -5.75
N TYR A 24 -6.44 -2.34 -5.17
CA TYR A 24 -5.01 -2.06 -5.20
C TYR A 24 -4.35 -3.17 -4.39
N ASN A 25 -3.85 -4.19 -5.08
CA ASN A 25 -3.01 -5.25 -4.53
C ASN A 25 -1.69 -4.58 -4.09
N ILE A 26 -1.75 -3.87 -2.97
CA ILE A 26 -0.56 -3.49 -2.23
C ILE A 26 0.01 -4.83 -1.79
N SER A 27 1.07 -5.26 -2.46
CA SER A 27 1.84 -6.42 -2.03
C SER A 27 2.39 -6.11 -0.65
N GLU A 28 1.61 -6.43 0.38
CA GLU A 28 2.03 -6.28 1.77
C GLU A 28 3.20 -7.21 1.97
N ILE A 29 4.36 -6.62 2.21
CA ILE A 29 5.57 -7.37 2.53
C ILE A 29 5.32 -7.97 3.90
N ASP A 30 5.35 -9.29 3.98
CA ASP A 30 5.25 -9.99 5.25
C ASP A 30 6.56 -9.84 6.02
N LEU A 31 6.70 -8.70 6.72
CA LEU A 31 7.87 -8.33 7.51
C LEU A 31 8.15 -9.31 8.66
N ARG A 32 7.17 -10.13 9.05
CA ARG A 32 7.31 -11.08 10.17
C ARG A 32 8.32 -12.17 9.89
N LYS A 33 8.52 -12.50 8.61
CA LYS A 33 9.45 -13.53 8.14
C LYS A 33 10.90 -13.09 8.14
N TYR A 34 11.14 -11.78 8.15
CA TYR A 34 12.48 -11.20 8.09
C TYR A 34 12.97 -10.86 9.49
N ASP A 35 14.29 -10.85 9.65
CA ASP A 35 14.97 -10.49 10.89
C ASP A 35 14.55 -9.11 11.41
N ASP A 36 14.27 -9.03 12.72
CA ASP A 36 13.72 -7.82 13.34
C ASP A 36 14.74 -6.67 13.39
N GLU A 37 16.04 -6.97 13.52
CA GLU A 37 17.09 -5.96 13.57
C GLU A 37 17.28 -5.32 12.19
N CYS A 38 17.33 -6.15 11.14
CA CYS A 38 17.41 -5.68 9.75
C CYS A 38 16.17 -4.87 9.33
N VAL A 39 14.96 -5.35 9.63
CA VAL A 39 13.72 -4.60 9.31
C VAL A 39 13.68 -3.26 10.04
N ARG A 40 14.18 -3.21 11.29
CA ARG A 40 14.26 -1.98 12.08
C ARG A 40 15.28 -0.99 11.52
N GLU A 41 16.38 -1.47 10.96
CA GLU A 41 17.33 -0.63 10.22
C GLU A 41 16.71 -0.04 8.95
N CYS A 42 16.06 -0.88 8.11
CA CYS A 42 15.31 -0.40 6.94
C CYS A 42 14.23 0.63 7.33
N SER A 43 13.59 0.44 8.48
CA SER A 43 12.56 1.37 9.00
C SER A 43 13.15 2.72 9.42
N LYS A 44 14.38 2.75 9.95
CA LYS A 44 15.09 4.01 10.22
C LYS A 44 15.40 4.74 8.93
N ILE A 45 15.93 4.05 7.92
CA ILE A 45 16.21 4.64 6.60
C ILE A 45 14.93 5.22 5.98
N TYR A 46 13.82 4.49 6.06
CA TYR A 46 12.51 5.00 5.63
C TYR A 46 12.10 6.25 6.41
N SER A 47 12.23 6.22 7.74
CA SER A 47 11.89 7.34 8.62
C SER A 47 12.72 8.58 8.32
N ASP A 48 14.02 8.41 8.06
CA ASP A 48 14.93 9.49 7.67
C ASP A 48 14.58 10.03 6.28
N CYS A 49 14.22 9.15 5.34
CA CYS A 49 13.77 9.52 3.99
C CYS A 49 12.51 10.38 4.01
N ILE A 50 11.54 10.05 4.87
CA ILE A 50 10.30 10.84 5.02
C ILE A 50 10.50 12.10 5.89
N SER A 51 11.47 12.10 6.80
CA SER A 51 11.72 13.23 7.72
C SER A 51 12.61 14.31 7.12
N GLY A 52 13.40 13.99 6.08
CA GLY A 52 14.30 14.94 5.41
C GLY A 52 13.60 15.99 4.53
N GLY A 53 12.30 15.85 4.25
CA GLY A 53 11.52 16.78 3.42
C GLY A 53 10.70 17.75 4.25
N SER A 54 10.97 19.06 4.14
CA SER A 54 10.20 20.12 4.79
C SER A 54 8.70 19.96 4.50
N ALA A 55 7.89 20.03 5.57
CA ALA A 55 6.49 19.62 5.70
C ALA A 55 5.42 20.33 4.84
N VAL A 56 5.75 20.89 3.66
CA VAL A 56 4.78 21.56 2.78
C VAL A 56 5.02 21.12 1.34
N GLY A 57 4.34 20.07 0.91
CA GLY A 57 4.34 19.63 -0.50
C GLY A 57 5.20 18.40 -0.80
N PHE A 58 5.12 17.35 0.01
CA PHE A 58 5.66 16.04 -0.38
C PHE A 58 5.00 15.63 -1.69
N MET A 59 5.73 15.77 -2.80
CA MET A 59 5.36 15.20 -4.09
C MET A 59 5.14 13.71 -3.82
N THR A 60 3.96 13.20 -4.18
CA THR A 60 3.57 11.80 -3.98
C THR A 60 4.64 10.82 -4.49
N GLU A 61 5.47 11.26 -5.44
CA GLU A 61 6.65 10.57 -5.95
C GLU A 61 7.77 10.35 -4.92
N THR A 62 8.05 11.29 -4.03
CA THR A 62 9.08 11.12 -3.00
C THR A 62 8.61 10.10 -1.95
N LEU A 63 7.34 10.14 -1.53
CA LEU A 63 6.79 9.11 -0.62
C LEU A 63 6.81 7.74 -1.29
N ARG A 64 6.49 7.70 -2.58
CA ARG A 64 6.58 6.47 -3.38
C ARG A 64 8.01 5.95 -3.44
N GLY A 65 9.00 6.82 -3.69
CA GLY A 65 10.41 6.45 -3.71
C GLY A 65 10.92 5.93 -2.36
N CYS A 66 10.60 6.59 -1.25
CA CYS A 66 10.95 6.11 0.09
C CYS A 66 10.31 4.73 0.37
N LYS A 67 9.06 4.54 -0.04
CA LYS A 67 8.35 3.26 0.11
C LYS A 67 9.00 2.16 -0.73
N GLU A 68 9.32 2.44 -1.99
CA GLU A 68 10.00 1.49 -2.88
C GLU A 68 11.39 1.11 -2.34
N ALA A 69 12.15 2.08 -1.83
CA ALA A 69 13.44 1.83 -1.19
C ALA A 69 13.30 0.94 0.06
N PHE A 70 12.28 1.17 0.88
CA PHE A 70 11.97 0.32 2.05
C PHE A 70 11.63 -1.12 1.63
N VAL A 71 10.86 -1.29 0.56
CA VAL A 71 10.52 -2.61 -0.01
C VAL A 71 11.77 -3.35 -0.47
N VAL A 72 12.67 -2.66 -1.16
CA VAL A 72 13.93 -3.26 -1.64
C VAL A 72 14.83 -3.63 -0.46
N CYS A 73 14.98 -2.74 0.52
CA CYS A 73 15.78 -2.97 1.73
C CYS A 73 15.29 -4.22 2.49
N THR A 74 13.99 -4.30 2.79
CA THR A 74 13.41 -5.42 3.54
C THR A 74 13.52 -6.77 2.81
N ARG A 75 13.56 -6.78 1.47
CA ARG A 75 13.82 -8.00 0.68
C ARG A 75 15.25 -8.51 0.77
N THR A 76 16.20 -7.67 1.14
CA THR A 76 17.60 -8.07 1.36
C THR A 76 17.83 -8.59 2.77
N CYS A 77 16.88 -8.42 3.68
CA CYS A 77 16.99 -8.92 5.04
C CYS A 77 17.00 -10.46 5.09
N PRO A 78 17.77 -11.05 6.00
CA PRO A 78 17.73 -12.49 6.24
C PRO A 78 16.37 -12.90 6.80
N VAL A 79 15.92 -14.11 6.44
CA VAL A 79 14.73 -14.71 7.04
C VAL A 79 15.06 -15.22 8.45
N LYS A 80 14.13 -15.01 9.38
CA LYS A 80 14.20 -15.59 10.73
C LYS A 80 14.24 -17.12 10.61
N GLN A 81 15.20 -17.73 11.31
CA GLN A 81 15.32 -19.18 11.47
C GLN A 81 14.33 -19.68 12.51
#